data_AF-A0A059EVZ3-F1
#
_entry.id   AF-A0A059EVZ3-F1
#
_cell.length_a   1.000
_cell.length_b   1.000
_cell.length_c   1.000
_cell.angle_alpha   90.00
_cell.angle_beta   90.00
_cell.angle_gamma   90.00
#
_symmetry.space_group_name_H-M   'P 1'
#
loop_
_entity.id
_entity.type
_entity.pdbx_description
1 polymer ?
#
loop_
_entity_poly.entity_id
_entity_poly.type
_entity_poly.pdbx_seq_one_letter_code
_entity_poly.pdbx_strand_id
1 'polypeptide(L)'
;MYLQNLTTEKLKTKLNDIILNKIYTCKKCSSKCVWMSKIKFKLIYSWRSCKNKQNALENSIFFNSKLKLDEILSIIGLWAHNISTNNIALILQISRQSVSKVLRKKGDKLVTNYYCNLPKLGGENIIVEIDESKFRKRKYNRRHHVEGVWVFGIVERTTQRKILLFPVK
;
A
#
# COMPACT_ATOMS: atom_id res chain seq x y z
N MET A 1 -10.36 5.73 24.92
CA MET A 1 -10.10 7.13 24.51
C MET A 1 -8.76 7.15 23.78
N TYR A 2 -8.76 7.19 22.43
CA TYR A 2 -7.65 7.52 21.49
C TYR A 2 -7.91 6.95 20.07
N LEU A 3 -9.13 7.10 19.56
CA LEU A 3 -9.38 7.05 18.11
C LEU A 3 -10.04 8.36 17.69
N GLN A 4 -9.42 9.48 18.07
CA GLN A 4 -9.71 10.76 17.44
C GLN A 4 -9.07 10.78 16.05
N ASN A 5 -9.93 10.74 15.04
CA ASN A 5 -9.82 11.61 13.86
C ASN A 5 -8.57 11.42 13.00
N LEU A 6 -8.41 10.23 12.43
CA LEU A 6 -7.94 10.17 11.05
C LEU A 6 -9.17 10.12 10.15
N THR A 7 -9.89 11.25 10.10
CA THR A 7 -10.95 11.42 9.10
C THR A 7 -10.33 11.21 7.72
N THR A 8 -11.07 10.59 6.81
CA THR A 8 -10.66 10.39 5.41
C THR A 8 -10.14 11.69 4.79
N GLU A 9 -10.70 12.83 5.18
CA GLU A 9 -10.23 14.17 4.82
C GLU A 9 -8.80 14.49 5.29
N LYS A 10 -8.44 14.18 6.54
CA LYS A 10 -7.08 14.41 7.05
C LYS A 10 -6.04 13.52 6.34
N LEU A 11 -6.42 12.30 5.96
CA LEU A 11 -5.58 11.42 5.15
C LEU A 11 -5.40 11.97 3.74
N LYS A 12 -6.48 12.47 3.14
CA LYS A 12 -6.48 13.04 1.80
C LYS A 12 -5.61 14.29 1.72
N THR A 13 -5.73 15.23 2.67
CA THR A 13 -4.88 16.42 2.71
C THR A 13 -3.41 16.04 2.84
N LYS A 14 -3.08 15.16 3.78
CA LYS A 14 -1.71 14.68 3.98
C LYS A 14 -1.15 13.98 2.74
N LEU A 15 -1.95 13.15 2.06
CA LEU A 15 -1.54 12.49 0.83
C LEU A 15 -1.26 13.50 -0.29
N ASN A 16 -2.15 14.49 -0.46
CA ASN A 16 -1.96 15.53 -1.46
C ASN A 16 -0.70 16.35 -1.18
N ASP A 17 -0.43 16.71 0.07
CA ASP A 17 0.78 17.42 0.46
C ASP A 17 2.04 16.60 0.12
N ILE A 18 2.04 15.30 0.44
CA ILE A 18 3.14 14.39 0.10
C ILE A 18 3.36 14.37 -1.42
N ILE A 19 2.29 14.24 -2.21
CA ILE A 19 2.39 14.18 -3.67
C ILE A 19 2.91 15.50 -4.24
N LEU A 20 2.37 16.63 -3.78
CA LEU A 20 2.65 17.95 -4.34
C LEU A 20 4.04 18.48 -3.96
N ASN A 21 4.51 18.17 -2.75
CA ASN A 21 5.81 18.63 -2.24
C ASN A 21 6.97 17.67 -2.52
N LYS A 22 6.68 16.47 -3.04
CA LYS A 22 7.72 15.51 -3.44
C LYS A 22 8.58 16.07 -4.58
N ILE A 23 9.89 15.87 -4.48
CA ILE A 23 10.82 16.13 -5.58
C ILE A 23 10.74 14.98 -6.58
N TYR A 24 10.44 15.30 -7.83
CA TYR A 24 10.38 14.33 -8.92
C TYR A 24 11.58 14.48 -9.84
N THR A 25 12.15 13.34 -10.26
CA THR A 25 13.25 13.27 -11.22
C THR A 25 12.80 12.50 -12.47
N CYS A 26 13.40 12.83 -13.62
CA CYS A 26 13.12 12.17 -14.88
C CYS A 26 13.70 10.75 -14.90
N LYS A 27 12.90 9.75 -15.30
CA LYS A 27 13.37 8.35 -15.39
C LYS A 27 14.50 8.12 -16.41
N LYS A 28 14.66 8.99 -17.41
CA LYS A 28 15.68 8.84 -18.48
C LYS A 28 16.98 9.60 -18.21
N CYS A 29 16.87 10.84 -17.74
CA CYS A 29 18.02 11.75 -17.61
C CYS A 29 18.24 12.26 -16.18
N SER A 30 17.47 11.78 -15.20
CA SER A 30 17.56 12.13 -13.78
C SER A 30 17.38 13.61 -13.42
N SER A 31 17.18 14.49 -14.41
CA SER A 31 16.92 15.93 -14.19
C SER A 31 15.64 16.16 -13.39
N LYS A 32 15.58 17.25 -12.62
CA LYS A 32 14.39 17.66 -11.87
C LYS A 32 13.18 17.87 -12.79
N CYS A 33 12.01 17.45 -12.31
CA CYS A 33 10.73 17.67 -12.96
C CYS A 33 9.95 18.81 -12.32
N VAL A 34 9.09 19.42 -13.13
CA VAL A 34 8.21 20.53 -12.80
C VAL A 34 6.77 20.14 -13.14
N TRP A 35 5.81 20.68 -12.39
CA TRP A 35 4.39 20.47 -12.62
C TRP A 35 3.94 21.15 -13.93
N MET A 36 3.40 20.36 -14.85
CA MET A 36 2.64 20.87 -15.99
C MET A 36 1.15 21.03 -15.62
N SER A 37 0.62 20.08 -14.85
CA SER A 37 -0.76 20.13 -14.34
C SER A 37 -0.85 19.35 -13.04
N LYS A 38 -1.19 20.03 -11.95
CA LYS A 38 -1.42 19.38 -10.64
C LYS A 38 -2.67 18.51 -10.66
N ILE A 39 -3.75 18.99 -11.30
CA ILE A 39 -5.04 18.28 -11.42
C ILE A 39 -4.89 16.93 -12.13
N LYS A 40 -4.14 16.90 -13.25
CA LYS A 40 -3.89 15.67 -14.02
C LYS A 40 -2.66 14.89 -13.55
N PHE A 41 -2.04 15.31 -12.44
CA PHE A 41 -0.78 14.78 -11.93
C PHE A 41 0.34 14.69 -12.98
N LYS A 42 0.41 15.67 -13.89
CA LYS A 42 1.30 15.63 -15.05
C LYS A 42 2.57 16.44 -14.79
N LEU A 43 3.71 15.79 -15.00
CA LEU A 43 5.04 16.36 -14.84
C LEU A 43 5.75 16.46 -16.19
N ILE A 44 6.51 17.53 -16.34
CA ILE A 44 7.50 17.73 -17.40
C ILE A 44 8.87 17.89 -16.74
N TYR A 45 9.95 17.68 -17.47
CA TYR A 45 11.31 17.91 -17.00
C TYR A 45 11.66 19.40 -17.17
N SER A 46 12.63 19.91 -16.40
CA SER A 46 13.08 21.30 -16.51
C SER A 46 14.02 21.56 -17.71
N TRP A 47 14.75 20.54 -18.16
CA TRP A 47 15.78 20.69 -19.19
C TRP A 47 15.25 20.54 -20.63
N ARG A 48 15.31 21.63 -21.42
CA ARG A 48 14.76 21.74 -22.80
C ARG A 48 15.01 20.57 -23.76
N SER A 49 16.12 19.84 -23.61
CA SER A 49 16.50 18.74 -24.52
C SER A 49 15.78 17.42 -24.27
N CYS A 50 15.34 17.15 -23.04
CA CYS A 50 14.43 16.02 -22.82
C CYS A 50 13.06 16.40 -23.41
N LYS A 51 12.22 15.45 -23.84
CA LYS A 51 10.82 15.68 -24.31
C LYS A 51 9.77 14.79 -23.63
N ASN A 52 10.18 14.09 -22.57
CA ASN A 52 9.35 13.13 -21.87
C ASN A 52 8.26 13.76 -20.98
N LYS A 53 7.11 13.11 -20.90
CA LYS A 53 6.06 13.42 -19.93
C LYS A 53 5.95 12.25 -18.98
N GLN A 54 5.78 12.53 -17.69
CA GLN A 54 5.56 11.48 -16.69
C GLN A 54 4.42 11.87 -15.75
N ASN A 55 3.86 10.90 -15.05
CA ASN A 55 2.79 11.13 -14.09
C ASN A 55 3.36 11.07 -12.67
N ALA A 56 2.97 12.01 -11.80
CA ALA A 56 3.43 12.05 -10.42
C ALA A 56 2.96 10.83 -9.60
N LEU A 57 1.82 10.23 -9.97
CA LEU A 57 1.28 9.04 -9.34
C LEU A 57 1.94 7.75 -9.85
N GLU A 58 2.79 7.81 -10.86
CA GLU A 58 3.43 6.63 -11.42
C GLU A 58 4.16 5.82 -10.33
N ASN A 59 4.12 4.49 -10.46
CA ASN A 59 4.59 3.53 -9.44
C ASN A 59 3.79 3.51 -8.11
N SER A 60 2.68 4.24 -8.00
CA SER A 60 1.77 4.17 -6.85
C SER A 60 0.53 3.31 -7.10
N ILE A 61 -0.20 2.99 -6.02
CA ILE A 61 -1.50 2.33 -6.07
C ILE A 61 -2.56 3.16 -6.80
N PHE A 62 -2.38 4.47 -6.91
CA PHE A 62 -3.32 5.41 -7.51
C PHE A 62 -3.18 5.51 -9.04
N PHE A 63 -2.02 5.11 -9.59
CA PHE A 63 -1.76 5.21 -11.03
C PHE A 63 -2.71 4.36 -11.87
N ASN A 64 -3.19 4.92 -13.00
CA ASN A 64 -4.07 4.22 -13.95
C ASN A 64 -5.33 3.62 -13.30
N SER A 65 -5.84 4.26 -12.25
CA SER A 65 -7.13 3.95 -11.66
C SER A 65 -8.22 4.82 -12.29
N LYS A 66 -9.40 4.22 -12.52
CA LYS A 66 -10.61 4.98 -12.89
C LYS A 66 -11.27 5.63 -11.67
N LEU A 67 -10.98 5.12 -10.47
CA LEU A 67 -11.47 5.67 -9.20
C LEU A 67 -10.65 6.89 -8.79
N LYS A 68 -11.31 7.84 -8.13
CA LYS A 68 -10.70 9.01 -7.52
C LYS A 68 -9.77 8.59 -6.37
N LEU A 69 -8.82 9.45 -6.02
CA LEU A 69 -7.90 9.23 -4.90
C LEU A 69 -8.66 8.94 -3.60
N ASP A 70 -9.70 9.71 -3.34
CA ASP A 70 -10.51 9.61 -2.11
C ASP A 70 -11.23 8.28 -2.00
N GLU A 71 -11.76 7.76 -3.11
CA GLU A 71 -12.43 6.47 -3.15
C GLU A 71 -11.45 5.33 -2.84
N ILE A 72 -10.23 5.40 -3.40
CA ILE A 72 -9.16 4.42 -3.12
C ILE A 72 -8.76 4.49 -1.65
N LEU A 73 -8.61 5.68 -1.08
CA LEU A 73 -8.29 5.87 0.33
C LEU A 73 -9.39 5.30 1.24
N SER A 74 -10.66 5.58 0.92
CA SER A 74 -11.81 5.04 1.66
C SER A 74 -11.87 3.52 1.59
N ILE A 75 -11.63 2.91 0.41
CA ILE A 75 -11.55 1.44 0.27
C ILE A 75 -10.48 0.87 1.20
N ILE A 76 -9.29 1.47 1.24
CA ILE A 76 -8.18 0.99 2.06
C ILE A 76 -8.47 1.18 3.56
N GLY A 77 -9.04 2.33 3.93
CA GLY A 77 -9.41 2.64 5.30
C GLY A 77 -10.46 1.66 5.83
N LEU A 78 -11.56 1.46 5.10
CA LEU A 78 -12.62 0.52 5.50
C LEU A 78 -12.09 -0.92 5.58
N TRP A 79 -11.21 -1.32 4.65
CA TRP A 79 -10.55 -2.63 4.72
C TRP A 79 -9.68 -2.78 5.97
N ALA A 80 -8.95 -1.72 6.37
CA ALA A 80 -8.14 -1.73 7.60
C ALA A 80 -9.00 -1.84 8.87
N HIS A 81 -10.26 -1.40 8.81
CA HIS A 81 -11.26 -1.62 9.86
C HIS A 81 -11.97 -2.99 9.77
N ASN A 82 -11.40 -3.96 9.05
CA ASN A 82 -11.94 -5.32 8.87
C ASN A 82 -13.34 -5.36 8.22
N ILE A 83 -13.71 -4.34 7.44
CA ILE A 83 -14.98 -4.35 6.70
C ILE A 83 -14.83 -5.24 5.47
N SER A 84 -15.82 -6.11 5.25
CA SER A 84 -15.82 -7.05 4.12
C SER A 84 -15.86 -6.32 2.78
N THR A 85 -15.28 -6.91 1.73
CA THR A 85 -15.28 -6.31 0.38
C THR A 85 -16.69 -6.05 -0.17
N ASN A 86 -17.68 -6.87 0.21
CA ASN A 86 -19.07 -6.67 -0.17
C ASN A 86 -19.66 -5.44 0.52
N ASN A 87 -19.39 -5.28 1.82
CA ASN A 87 -19.88 -4.13 2.58
C ASN A 87 -19.19 -2.84 2.13
N ILE A 88 -17.89 -2.88 1.81
CA ILE A 88 -17.19 -1.72 1.23
C ILE A 88 -17.82 -1.31 -0.10
N ALA A 89 -18.12 -2.28 -0.98
CA ALA A 89 -18.77 -2.03 -2.25
C ALA A 89 -20.16 -1.38 -2.06
N LEU A 90 -20.93 -1.86 -1.09
CA LEU A 90 -22.24 -1.31 -0.74
C LEU A 90 -22.15 0.11 -0.17
N ILE A 91 -21.28 0.34 0.82
CA ILE A 91 -21.10 1.64 1.51
C ILE A 91 -20.67 2.71 0.52
N LEU A 92 -19.73 2.39 -0.37
CA LEU A 92 -19.17 3.35 -1.31
C LEU A 92 -19.91 3.41 -2.65
N GLN A 93 -20.91 2.55 -2.87
CA GLN A 93 -21.60 2.40 -4.16
C GLN A 93 -20.64 2.15 -5.33
N ILE A 94 -19.60 1.35 -5.09
CA ILE A 94 -18.57 0.97 -6.07
C ILE A 94 -18.72 -0.52 -6.38
N SER A 95 -18.53 -0.93 -7.63
CA SER A 95 -18.57 -2.35 -7.98
C SER A 95 -17.56 -3.17 -7.16
N ARG A 96 -17.99 -4.34 -6.69
CA ARG A 96 -17.14 -5.26 -5.92
C ARG A 96 -15.84 -5.60 -6.64
N GLN A 97 -15.87 -5.70 -7.97
CA GLN A 97 -14.72 -5.95 -8.83
C GLN A 97 -13.69 -4.82 -8.74
N SER A 98 -14.14 -3.56 -8.74
CA SER A 98 -13.27 -2.39 -8.59
C SER A 98 -12.64 -2.34 -7.19
N VAL A 99 -13.42 -2.57 -6.14
CA VAL A 99 -12.91 -2.68 -4.76
C VAL A 99 -11.84 -3.77 -4.66
N SER A 100 -12.13 -4.96 -5.18
CA SER A 100 -11.20 -6.09 -5.16
C SER A 100 -9.92 -5.82 -5.95
N LYS A 101 -10.02 -5.09 -7.08
CA LYS A 101 -8.87 -4.68 -7.90
C LYS A 101 -7.96 -3.71 -7.14
N VAL A 102 -8.54 -2.73 -6.44
CA VAL A 102 -7.78 -1.79 -5.60
C VAL A 102 -7.06 -2.53 -4.48
N LEU A 103 -7.76 -3.39 -3.75
CA LEU A 103 -7.17 -4.14 -2.63
C LEU A 103 -6.06 -5.10 -3.08
N ARG A 104 -6.21 -5.73 -4.25
CA ARG A 104 -5.15 -6.53 -4.86
C ARG A 104 -3.92 -5.68 -5.18
N LYS A 105 -4.10 -4.56 -5.92
CA LYS A 105 -3.00 -3.65 -6.26
C LYS A 105 -2.28 -3.10 -5.03
N LYS A 106 -3.03 -2.81 -3.96
CA LYS A 106 -2.49 -2.45 -2.64
C LYS A 106 -1.65 -3.59 -2.07
N GLY A 107 -2.19 -4.80 -2.04
CA GLY A 107 -1.49 -6.00 -1.56
C GLY A 107 -0.18 -6.23 -2.30
N ASP A 108 -0.20 -6.25 -3.63
CA ASP A 108 0.99 -6.45 -4.47
C ASP A 108 2.08 -5.44 -4.14
N LYS A 109 1.71 -4.15 -4.04
CA LYS A 109 2.68 -3.08 -3.72
C LYS A 109 3.23 -3.19 -2.30
N LEU A 110 2.41 -3.55 -1.32
CA LEU A 110 2.85 -3.77 0.06
C LEU A 110 3.83 -4.93 0.15
N VAL A 111 3.52 -6.05 -0.50
CA VAL A 111 4.37 -7.25 -0.54
C VAL A 111 5.71 -6.92 -1.20
N THR A 112 5.70 -6.27 -2.37
CA THR A 112 6.95 -5.83 -3.02
C THR A 112 7.75 -4.90 -2.10
N ASN A 113 7.11 -3.90 -1.50
CA ASN A 113 7.80 -2.94 -0.65
C ASN A 113 8.40 -3.59 0.61
N TYR A 114 7.72 -4.59 1.17
CA TYR A 114 8.19 -5.35 2.32
C TYR A 114 9.47 -6.13 1.98
N TYR A 115 9.45 -6.92 0.90
CA TYR A 115 10.61 -7.73 0.52
C TYR A 115 11.80 -6.91 0.01
N CYS A 116 11.56 -5.75 -0.61
CA CYS A 116 12.64 -4.85 -1.02
C CYS A 116 13.29 -4.09 0.15
N ASN A 117 12.61 -4.01 1.31
CA ASN A 117 13.06 -3.23 2.46
C ASN A 117 12.94 -4.03 3.76
N LEU A 118 13.42 -5.28 3.74
CA LEU A 118 13.40 -6.12 4.93
C LEU A 118 14.23 -5.46 6.04
N PRO A 119 13.66 -5.29 7.25
CA PRO A 119 14.40 -4.73 8.37
C PRO A 119 15.48 -5.70 8.83
N LYS A 120 16.61 -5.16 9.33
CA LYS A 120 17.47 -5.92 10.24
C LYS A 120 16.77 -6.00 11.59
N LEU A 121 16.63 -7.22 12.12
CA LEU A 121 16.09 -7.47 13.45
C LEU A 121 17.21 -7.71 14.46
N GLY A 122 16.93 -7.37 15.72
CA GLY A 122 17.80 -7.66 16.85
C GLY A 122 18.91 -6.61 17.03
N GLY A 123 19.88 -6.98 17.86
CA GLY A 123 20.94 -6.09 18.35
C GLY A 123 21.14 -6.28 19.86
N GLU A 124 22.13 -5.59 20.41
CA GLU A 124 22.39 -5.63 21.85
C GLU A 124 21.15 -5.15 22.62
N ASN A 125 20.75 -5.89 23.65
CA ASN A 125 19.57 -5.62 24.49
C ASN A 125 18.22 -5.60 23.75
N ILE A 126 18.12 -6.17 22.53
CA ILE A 126 16.85 -6.32 21.82
C ILE A 126 16.34 -7.76 21.93
N ILE A 127 15.20 -7.92 22.60
CA ILE A 127 14.49 -9.21 22.68
C ILE A 127 13.61 -9.38 21.44
N VAL A 128 13.72 -10.55 20.82
CA VAL A 128 12.85 -10.97 19.72
C VAL A 128 11.95 -12.12 20.18
N GLU A 129 10.70 -12.09 19.74
CA GLU A 129 9.75 -13.19 19.86
C GLU A 129 9.67 -13.93 18.53
N ILE A 130 9.57 -15.24 18.60
CA ILE A 130 9.49 -16.14 17.45
C ILE A 130 8.22 -16.96 17.60
N ASP A 131 7.43 -17.05 16.53
CA ASP A 131 6.20 -17.83 16.50
C ASP A 131 5.97 -18.48 15.12
N GLU A 132 5.19 -19.56 15.11
CA GLU A 132 4.80 -20.28 13.89
C GLU A 132 3.29 -20.23 13.69
N SER A 133 2.88 -19.80 12.50
CA SER A 133 1.47 -19.71 12.13
C SER A 133 1.19 -20.50 10.85
N LYS A 134 0.24 -21.44 10.92
CA LYS A 134 -0.24 -22.18 9.74
C LYS A 134 -1.42 -21.47 9.09
N PHE A 135 -1.19 -20.85 7.93
CA PHE A 135 -2.24 -20.23 7.13
C PHE A 135 -2.87 -21.24 6.18
N ARG A 136 -4.12 -21.63 6.46
CA ARG A 136 -4.88 -22.55 5.60
C ARG A 136 -6.16 -21.91 5.08
N LYS A 137 -6.59 -22.33 3.88
CA LYS A 137 -7.89 -21.98 3.32
C LYS A 137 -8.66 -23.24 2.97
N ARG A 138 -9.97 -23.26 3.25
CA ARG A 138 -10.84 -24.32 2.76
C ARG A 138 -11.18 -24.08 1.30
N LYS A 139 -11.20 -25.14 0.48
CA LYS A 139 -11.70 -25.03 -0.89
C LYS A 139 -13.17 -24.59 -0.83
N TYR A 140 -13.49 -23.45 -1.45
CA TYR A 140 -14.80 -22.78 -1.39
C TYR A 140 -15.33 -22.47 0.03
N ASN A 141 -14.45 -22.29 1.02
CA ASN A 141 -14.83 -22.09 2.43
C ASN A 141 -15.70 -23.22 3.04
N ARG A 142 -15.88 -24.36 2.35
CA ARG A 142 -16.81 -25.42 2.76
C ARG A 142 -16.22 -26.83 2.65
N ARG A 143 -15.28 -27.06 1.73
CA ARG A 143 -14.76 -28.40 1.41
C ARG A 143 -13.42 -28.66 2.10
N HIS A 144 -12.72 -29.68 1.61
CA HIS A 144 -11.38 -30.12 2.01
C HIS A 144 -10.45 -28.93 2.32
N HIS A 145 -9.68 -29.08 3.40
CA HIS A 145 -8.64 -28.13 3.77
C HIS A 145 -7.54 -28.17 2.72
N VAL A 146 -7.32 -27.08 2.00
CA VAL A 146 -6.13 -27.00 1.13
C VAL A 146 -4.92 -26.98 2.06
N GLU A 147 -3.85 -27.65 1.65
CA GLU A 147 -2.57 -27.60 2.34
C GLU A 147 -2.19 -26.14 2.57
N GLY A 148 -1.99 -25.79 3.84
CA GLY A 148 -1.73 -24.42 4.26
C GLY A 148 -0.25 -24.10 4.12
N VAL A 149 0.07 -22.80 4.12
CA VAL A 149 1.44 -22.33 4.20
C VAL A 149 1.79 -22.12 5.66
N TRP A 150 2.83 -22.78 6.13
CA TRP A 150 3.45 -22.45 7.41
C TRP A 150 4.26 -21.17 7.24
N VAL A 151 4.11 -20.25 8.19
CA VAL A 151 4.90 -19.02 8.23
C VAL A 151 5.54 -18.93 9.59
N PHE A 152 6.86 -18.87 9.59
CA PHE A 152 7.69 -18.58 10.74
C PHE A 152 7.85 -17.06 10.85
N GLY A 153 7.37 -16.49 11.94
CA GLY A 153 7.37 -15.06 12.20
C GLY A 153 8.35 -14.69 13.31
N ILE A 154 9.07 -13.60 13.11
CA ILE A 154 9.95 -13.01 14.12
C ILE A 154 9.53 -11.57 14.34
N VAL A 155 9.34 -11.15 15.58
CA VAL A 155 8.98 -9.77 15.95
C VAL A 155 9.85 -9.24 17.09
N GLU A 156 10.35 -8.02 16.96
CA GLU A 156 11.04 -7.34 18.06
C GLU A 156 10.05 -6.88 19.15
N ARG A 157 10.40 -7.09 20.43
CA ARG A 157 9.69 -6.49 21.58
C ARG A 157 10.05 -5.01 21.78
N THR A 158 10.11 -4.26 20.68
CA THR A 158 10.38 -2.82 20.67
C THR A 158 9.09 -2.06 20.32
N THR A 159 9.08 -0.75 20.53
CA THR A 159 7.96 0.11 20.11
C THR A 159 7.74 0.11 18.59
N GLN A 160 8.80 -0.16 17.83
CA GLN A 160 8.77 -0.19 16.36
C GLN A 160 8.19 -1.49 15.82
N ARG A 161 8.24 -2.58 16.60
CA ARG A 161 7.73 -3.92 16.23
C ARG A 161 8.13 -4.32 14.82
N LYS A 162 9.43 -4.31 14.53
CA LYS A 162 9.93 -4.79 13.24
C LYS A 162 9.65 -6.29 13.13
N ILE A 163 9.24 -6.75 11.94
CA ILE A 163 8.79 -8.13 11.71
C ILE A 163 9.48 -8.72 10.49
N LEU A 164 9.95 -9.97 10.62
CA LEU A 164 10.34 -10.85 9.51
C LEU A 164 9.38 -12.04 9.42
N LEU A 165 8.99 -12.40 8.20
CA LEU A 165 8.06 -13.49 7.89
C LEU A 165 8.68 -14.41 6.86
N PHE A 166 8.87 -15.68 7.22
CA PHE A 166 9.47 -16.70 6.38
C PHE A 166 8.44 -17.79 6.08
N PRO A 167 8.06 -18.02 4.81
CA PRO A 167 7.28 -19.19 4.46
C PRO A 167 8.14 -20.45 4.66
N VAL A 168 7.65 -21.40 5.42
CA VAL A 168 8.27 -22.73 5.60
C VAL A 168 7.75 -23.62 4.47
N LYS A 169 8.68 -24.23 3.73
CA LYS A 169 8.39 -25.18 2.66
C LYS A 169 8.12 -26.56 3.22
#